data_AF-B0TYT1-F1
#
_entry.id   AF-B0TYT1-F1
#
_cell.length_a   1.000
_cell.length_b   1.000
_cell.length_c   1.000
_cell.angle_alpha   90.00
_cell.angle_beta   90.00
_cell.angle_gamma   90.00
#
_symmetry.space_group_name_H-M   'P 1'
#
loop_
_entity.id
_entity.type
_entity.pdbx_description
1 polymer ?
#
loop_
_entity_poly.entity_id
_entity_poly.type
_entity_poly.pdbx_seq_one_letter_code
_entity_poly.pdbx_strand_id
1 'polypeptide(L)'
;MKKTMILTLGMAPLLMFAIDSDQQVPLKGSDYITTDVGATYVYVGQSLDNPTKLLSNYKLTVKSCNDEKTKCIYTIKVDIDGIKPYESVYEIKDGAVYFGSSKARDEDGSLRSVDLKLQELFPKHIILNKVDKIDNTDEMSHTTGTSIITDVIPEININGNTYKNCIRMDNNVTQCFNKDHGNTCNHIIDYEIYCKGIGLVTENVNGDTLLLEKISKK
;
A
#
# COMPACT_ATOMS: atom_id res chain seq x y z
N MET A 1 34.84 -53.81 46.93
CA MET A 1 34.80 -53.74 45.45
C MET A 1 33.76 -52.70 45.05
N LYS A 2 34.19 -51.51 44.60
CA LYS A 2 33.28 -50.45 44.13
C LYS A 2 33.07 -50.64 42.62
N LYS A 3 31.80 -50.78 42.20
CA LYS A 3 31.43 -50.85 40.78
C LYS A 3 31.23 -49.43 40.25
N THR A 4 32.00 -49.07 39.23
CA THR A 4 31.81 -47.83 38.46
C THR A 4 30.67 -48.05 37.47
N MET A 5 29.64 -47.23 37.57
CA MET A 5 28.49 -47.22 36.66
C MET A 5 28.82 -46.26 35.52
N ILE A 6 28.87 -46.78 34.28
CA ILE A 6 29.05 -45.96 33.08
C ILE A 6 27.66 -45.56 32.59
N LEU A 7 27.38 -44.26 32.66
CA LEU A 7 26.17 -43.65 32.12
C LEU A 7 26.39 -43.41 30.61
N THR A 8 25.81 -44.24 29.76
CA THR A 8 25.79 -44.00 28.31
C THR A 8 24.73 -42.95 28.00
N LEU A 9 25.18 -41.73 27.69
CA LEU A 9 24.36 -40.65 27.17
C LEU A 9 23.95 -40.99 25.73
N GLY A 10 22.70 -41.41 25.53
CA GLY A 10 22.14 -41.60 24.20
C GLY A 10 21.94 -40.25 23.52
N MET A 11 22.78 -39.92 22.54
CA MET A 11 22.52 -38.85 21.57
C MET A 11 21.32 -39.28 20.71
N ALA A 12 20.14 -38.72 21.00
CA ALA A 12 19.07 -38.72 20.03
C ALA A 12 19.50 -37.80 18.86
N PRO A 13 19.48 -38.27 17.60
CA PRO A 13 19.68 -37.38 16.48
C PRO A 13 18.49 -36.42 16.43
N LEU A 14 18.73 -35.16 16.79
CA LEU A 14 17.85 -34.06 16.41
C LEU A 14 17.87 -34.01 14.88
N LEU A 15 16.82 -34.57 14.27
CA LEU A 15 16.46 -34.27 12.88
C LEU A 15 16.16 -32.77 12.83
N MET A 16 17.20 -31.97 12.60
CA MET A 16 17.03 -30.62 12.04
C MET A 16 16.37 -30.81 10.69
N PHE A 17 15.07 -30.54 10.62
CA PHE A 17 14.45 -30.16 9.36
C PHE A 17 15.17 -28.89 8.91
N ALA A 18 16.15 -29.05 8.02
CA ALA A 18 16.52 -27.97 7.13
C ALA A 18 15.27 -27.68 6.30
N ILE A 19 14.47 -26.73 6.77
CA ILE A 19 13.42 -26.13 5.95
C ILE A 19 14.20 -25.39 4.89
N ASP A 20 14.16 -25.93 3.68
CA ASP A 20 14.76 -25.34 2.48
C ASP A 20 14.21 -23.91 2.35
N SER A 21 15.00 -22.91 2.74
CA SER A 21 14.59 -21.50 2.80
C SER A 21 14.65 -20.82 1.42
N ASP A 22 14.62 -21.59 0.33
CA ASP A 22 15.00 -21.13 -1.01
C ASP A 22 13.89 -21.22 -2.07
N GLN A 23 12.63 -21.22 -1.61
CA GLN A 23 11.49 -20.84 -2.45
C GLN A 23 10.64 -19.77 -1.78
N GLN A 24 11.26 -18.65 -1.37
CA GLN A 24 10.48 -17.42 -1.28
C GLN A 24 10.01 -17.09 -2.70
N VAL A 25 8.71 -17.31 -2.96
CA VAL A 25 8.07 -16.83 -4.20
C VAL A 25 8.42 -15.34 -4.34
N PRO A 26 9.05 -14.91 -5.45
CA PRO A 26 9.48 -13.54 -5.59
C PRO A 26 8.30 -12.59 -5.39
N LEU A 27 8.41 -11.68 -4.43
CA LEU A 27 7.42 -10.64 -4.19
C LEU A 27 7.50 -9.63 -5.34
N LYS A 28 6.49 -9.61 -6.21
CA LYS A 28 6.44 -8.70 -7.36
C LYS A 28 5.58 -7.49 -7.01
N GLY A 29 6.07 -6.26 -7.21
CA GLY A 29 5.31 -5.05 -6.93
C GLY A 29 3.94 -5.02 -7.61
N SER A 30 3.87 -5.47 -8.87
CA SER A 30 2.64 -5.56 -9.66
C SER A 30 1.57 -6.47 -9.05
N ASP A 31 1.94 -7.42 -8.17
CA ASP A 31 0.97 -8.29 -7.51
C ASP A 31 0.11 -7.52 -6.50
N TYR A 32 0.57 -6.36 -6.01
CA TYR A 32 -0.02 -5.61 -4.90
C TYR A 32 -0.86 -4.41 -5.36
N ILE A 33 -1.37 -4.46 -6.59
CA ILE A 33 -2.37 -3.53 -7.10
C ILE A 33 -3.54 -4.29 -7.73
N THR A 34 -4.69 -3.64 -7.84
CA THR A 34 -5.86 -4.20 -8.54
C THR A 34 -5.93 -3.73 -9.98
N THR A 35 -6.25 -4.64 -10.89
CA THR A 35 -6.52 -4.37 -12.32
C THR A 35 -7.90 -4.89 -12.74
N ASP A 36 -8.80 -5.08 -11.77
CA ASP A 36 -10.14 -5.63 -11.99
C ASP A 36 -11.10 -4.53 -12.48
N VAL A 37 -11.14 -4.32 -13.80
CA VAL A 37 -11.94 -3.26 -14.43
C VAL A 37 -13.41 -3.37 -14.03
N GLY A 38 -13.98 -2.25 -13.56
CA GLY A 38 -15.34 -2.16 -13.08
C GLY A 38 -15.51 -2.44 -11.58
N ALA A 39 -14.47 -2.95 -10.91
CA ALA A 39 -14.50 -3.11 -9.46
C ALA A 39 -14.43 -1.76 -8.73
N THR A 40 -15.22 -1.62 -7.66
CA THR A 40 -15.21 -0.47 -6.76
C THR A 40 -14.82 -0.91 -5.35
N TYR A 41 -13.80 -0.25 -4.80
CA TYR A 41 -13.25 -0.42 -3.47
C TYR A 41 -13.73 0.76 -2.62
N VAL A 42 -14.35 0.47 -1.48
CA VAL A 42 -14.89 1.49 -0.58
C VAL A 42 -14.09 1.50 0.70
N TYR A 43 -13.55 2.67 1.04
CA TYR A 43 -12.73 2.87 2.22
C TYR A 43 -13.47 3.71 3.26
N VAL A 44 -13.32 3.30 4.52
CA VAL A 44 -13.81 4.01 5.69
C VAL A 44 -12.65 4.43 6.57
N GLY A 45 -12.74 5.60 7.17
CA GLY A 45 -11.80 6.11 8.16
C GLY A 45 -12.29 5.84 9.59
N GLN A 46 -11.33 5.62 10.48
CA GLN A 46 -11.52 5.47 11.91
C GLN A 46 -10.55 6.43 12.59
N SER A 47 -11.08 7.42 13.31
CA SER A 47 -10.21 8.38 14.00
C SER A 47 -9.70 7.78 15.32
N LEU A 48 -8.46 8.09 15.66
CA LEU A 48 -7.86 7.74 16.95
C LEU A 48 -8.70 8.25 18.14
N ASP A 49 -9.27 9.45 18.01
CA ASP A 49 -10.08 10.09 19.06
C ASP A 49 -11.49 9.47 19.20
N ASN A 50 -11.95 8.75 18.17
CA ASN A 50 -13.22 8.04 18.20
C ASN A 50 -13.13 6.69 17.48
N PRO A 51 -12.46 5.70 18.10
CA PRO A 51 -12.19 4.43 17.45
C PRO A 51 -13.46 3.61 17.21
N THR A 52 -14.60 3.97 17.81
CA THR A 52 -15.85 3.24 17.59
C THR A 52 -16.63 3.68 16.35
N LYS A 53 -16.29 4.84 15.77
CA LYS A 53 -17.04 5.42 14.65
C LYS A 53 -16.27 5.25 13.35
N LEU A 54 -16.86 4.49 12.43
CA LEU A 54 -16.40 4.44 11.04
C LEU A 54 -17.07 5.56 10.25
N LEU A 55 -16.28 6.33 9.51
CA LEU A 55 -16.74 7.38 8.62
C LEU A 55 -16.42 6.99 7.19
N SER A 56 -17.34 7.21 6.27
CA SER A 56 -17.03 7.06 4.85
C SER A 56 -15.89 7.99 4.47
N ASN A 57 -14.91 7.49 3.71
CA ASN A 57 -13.72 8.24 3.35
C ASN A 57 -13.66 8.46 1.83
N TYR A 58 -13.42 7.41 1.06
CA TYR A 58 -13.45 7.50 -0.41
C TYR A 58 -13.80 6.18 -1.08
N LYS A 59 -14.09 6.26 -2.38
CA LYS A 59 -14.31 5.12 -3.27
C LYS A 59 -13.30 5.17 -4.41
N LEU A 60 -12.63 4.06 -4.66
CA LEU A 60 -11.73 3.87 -5.79
C LEU A 60 -12.39 2.90 -6.77
N THR A 61 -12.49 3.28 -8.04
CA THR A 61 -13.06 2.43 -9.10
C THR A 61 -12.03 2.22 -10.20
N VAL A 62 -11.78 0.97 -10.60
CA VAL A 62 -10.92 0.66 -11.74
C VAL A 62 -11.72 0.96 -13.01
N LYS A 63 -11.47 2.12 -13.62
CA LYS A 63 -12.27 2.63 -14.75
C LYS A 63 -11.98 1.86 -16.04
N SER A 64 -10.71 1.68 -16.35
CA SER A 64 -10.25 1.02 -17.56
C SER A 64 -8.80 0.60 -17.41
N CYS A 65 -8.40 -0.46 -18.08
CA CYS A 65 -7.01 -0.83 -18.29
C CYS A 65 -6.78 -1.07 -19.80
N ASN A 66 -5.53 -0.98 -20.26
CA ASN A 66 -5.16 -1.54 -21.55
C ASN A 66 -5.24 -3.07 -21.53
N ASP A 67 -5.15 -3.69 -22.71
CA ASP A 67 -5.31 -5.14 -22.88
C ASP A 67 -4.29 -5.95 -22.06
N GLU A 68 -3.06 -5.44 -21.95
CA GLU A 68 -1.99 -6.07 -21.17
C GLU A 68 -2.09 -5.80 -19.66
N LYS A 69 -3.03 -4.96 -19.22
CA LYS A 69 -3.21 -4.50 -17.83
C LYS A 69 -1.97 -3.84 -17.24
N THR A 70 -1.08 -3.31 -18.08
CA THR A 70 0.12 -2.56 -17.68
C THR A 70 -0.15 -1.08 -17.49
N LYS A 71 -1.32 -0.57 -17.87
CA LYS A 71 -1.76 0.79 -17.61
C LYS A 71 -3.23 0.81 -17.26
N CYS A 72 -3.56 1.28 -16.06
CA CYS A 72 -4.92 1.35 -15.56
C CYS A 72 -5.26 2.78 -15.10
N ILE A 73 -6.49 3.21 -15.40
CA ILE A 73 -7.08 4.46 -14.94
C ILE A 73 -8.04 4.14 -13.80
N TYR A 74 -7.88 4.85 -12.70
CA TYR A 74 -8.71 4.74 -11.51
C TYR A 74 -9.45 6.04 -11.30
N THR A 75 -10.73 5.93 -10.94
CA THR A 75 -11.52 7.08 -10.50
C THR A 75 -11.62 7.05 -8.99
N ILE A 76 -11.20 8.13 -8.34
CA ILE A 76 -11.28 8.30 -6.89
C ILE A 76 -12.37 9.33 -6.60
N LYS A 77 -13.34 8.95 -5.77
CA LYS A 77 -14.41 9.81 -5.28
C LYS A 77 -14.30 9.90 -3.76
N VAL A 78 -13.89 11.05 -3.25
CA VAL A 78 -13.90 11.36 -1.82
C VAL A 78 -15.35 11.59 -1.37
N ASP A 79 -15.72 11.08 -0.20
CA ASP A 79 -17.07 11.20 0.34
C ASP A 79 -17.22 12.48 1.18
N ILE A 80 -16.87 13.60 0.55
CA ILE A 80 -17.03 14.96 1.07
C ILE A 80 -17.84 15.75 0.06
N ASP A 81 -18.91 16.39 0.53
CA ASP A 81 -19.78 17.20 -0.31
C ASP A 81 -18.99 18.29 -1.06
N GLY A 82 -19.29 18.44 -2.35
CA GLY A 82 -18.62 19.40 -3.24
C GLY A 82 -17.32 18.90 -3.88
N ILE A 83 -16.73 17.80 -3.38
CA ILE A 83 -15.55 17.20 -4.02
C ILE A 83 -15.99 16.27 -5.17
N LYS A 84 -15.81 16.73 -6.42
CA LYS A 84 -16.04 15.84 -7.59
C LYS A 84 -14.94 14.75 -7.66
N PRO A 85 -15.13 13.65 -8.39
CA PRO A 85 -14.08 12.65 -8.57
C PRO A 85 -12.85 13.18 -9.32
N TYR A 86 -11.70 12.53 -9.14
CA TYR A 86 -10.48 12.74 -9.94
C TYR A 86 -9.91 11.41 -10.44
N GLU A 87 -8.96 11.47 -11.39
CA GLU A 87 -8.41 10.29 -12.06
C GLU A 87 -6.92 10.12 -11.79
N SER A 88 -6.58 8.96 -11.22
CA SER A 88 -5.22 8.47 -11.06
C SER A 88 -4.89 7.45 -12.13
N VAL A 89 -3.63 7.36 -12.52
CA VAL A 89 -3.09 6.37 -13.45
C VAL A 89 -2.05 5.54 -12.73
N TYR A 90 -2.13 4.22 -12.88
CA TYR A 90 -1.05 3.32 -12.53
C TYR A 90 -0.45 2.76 -13.81
N GLU A 91 0.88 2.71 -13.86
CA GLU A 91 1.65 2.08 -14.95
C GLU A 91 2.59 1.02 -14.38
N ILE A 92 2.59 -0.15 -15.00
CA ILE A 92 3.53 -1.23 -14.75
C ILE A 92 4.60 -1.17 -15.83
N LYS A 93 5.83 -0.80 -15.46
CA LYS A 93 6.99 -0.75 -16.36
C LYS A 93 8.02 -1.76 -15.89
N ASP A 94 8.31 -2.74 -16.73
CA ASP A 94 9.22 -3.85 -16.42
C ASP A 94 8.90 -4.59 -15.10
N GLY A 95 7.64 -4.55 -14.67
CA GLY A 95 7.14 -5.16 -13.43
C GLY A 95 7.18 -4.25 -12.19
N ALA A 96 7.85 -3.10 -12.26
CA ALA A 96 7.74 -2.04 -11.26
C ALA A 96 6.43 -1.28 -11.46
N VAL A 97 5.83 -0.82 -10.37
CA VAL A 97 4.56 -0.11 -10.35
C VAL A 97 4.80 1.36 -10.09
N TYR A 98 4.24 2.19 -10.95
CA TYR A 98 4.25 3.63 -10.83
C TYR A 98 2.83 4.16 -10.78
N PHE A 99 2.62 5.28 -10.09
CA PHE A 99 1.33 5.95 -10.00
C PHE A 99 1.48 7.46 -10.18
N GLY A 100 0.40 8.12 -10.60
CA GLY A 100 0.37 9.57 -10.70
C GLY A 100 -1.01 10.09 -11.08
N SER A 101 -1.25 11.37 -10.79
CA SER A 101 -2.49 12.03 -11.18
C SER A 101 -2.48 12.32 -12.67
N SER A 102 -3.52 11.89 -13.39
CA SER A 102 -3.67 12.18 -14.83
C SER A 102 -4.49 13.43 -15.11
N LYS A 103 -5.27 13.87 -14.12
CA LYS A 103 -6.06 15.09 -14.16
C LYS A 103 -5.99 15.80 -12.81
N ALA A 104 -5.78 17.11 -12.85
CA ALA A 104 -5.96 17.99 -11.71
C ALA A 104 -7.25 18.79 -11.88
N ARG A 105 -7.70 19.38 -10.77
CA ARG A 105 -8.86 20.25 -10.74
C ARG A 105 -8.44 21.70 -10.74
N ASP A 106 -9.07 22.49 -11.60
CA ASP A 106 -8.94 23.94 -11.60
C ASP A 106 -9.96 24.59 -10.63
N GLU A 107 -9.77 25.86 -10.31
CA GLU A 107 -10.61 26.61 -9.34
C GLU A 107 -12.10 26.61 -9.70
N ASP A 108 -12.43 26.54 -11.00
CA ASP A 108 -13.81 26.46 -11.51
C ASP A 108 -14.41 25.03 -11.42
N GLY A 109 -13.63 24.07 -10.92
CA GLY A 109 -14.02 22.68 -10.78
C GLY A 109 -14.03 21.88 -12.07
N SER A 110 -13.44 22.40 -13.16
CA SER A 110 -13.13 21.63 -14.37
C SER A 110 -11.90 20.74 -14.14
N LEU A 111 -11.76 19.69 -14.97
CA LEU A 111 -10.61 18.80 -14.95
C LEU A 111 -9.69 19.18 -16.10
N ARG A 112 -8.45 19.57 -15.80
CA ARG A 112 -7.39 19.68 -16.79
C ARG A 112 -6.47 18.47 -16.74
N SER A 113 -5.94 18.08 -17.88
CA SER A 113 -4.82 17.16 -17.93
C SER A 113 -3.61 17.80 -17.28
N VAL A 114 -2.91 17.04 -16.45
CA VAL A 114 -1.59 17.42 -15.91
C VAL A 114 -0.51 16.62 -16.61
N ASP A 115 0.69 17.17 -16.65
CA ASP A 115 1.85 16.40 -17.06
C ASP A 115 2.06 15.26 -16.06
N LEU A 116 1.97 14.02 -16.55
CA LEU A 116 1.91 12.83 -15.71
C LEU A 116 3.31 12.53 -15.17
N LYS A 117 3.62 13.12 -14.01
CA LYS A 117 4.80 12.74 -13.22
C LYS A 117 4.46 11.50 -12.41
N LEU A 118 4.98 10.37 -12.86
CA LEU A 118 4.80 9.08 -12.22
C LEU A 118 5.82 8.90 -11.10
N GLN A 119 5.32 8.57 -9.92
CA GLN A 119 6.10 8.15 -8.76
C GLN A 119 6.12 6.63 -8.68
N GLU A 120 7.27 6.05 -8.34
CA GLU A 120 7.34 4.61 -8.05
C GLU A 120 6.60 4.30 -6.75
N LEU A 121 5.67 3.35 -6.80
CA LEU A 121 5.01 2.77 -5.63
C LEU A 121 5.68 1.49 -5.19
N PHE A 122 5.98 0.60 -6.14
CA PHE A 122 6.65 -0.67 -5.86
C PHE A 122 7.74 -0.97 -6.89
N PRO A 123 8.88 -1.52 -6.45
CA PRO A 123 9.87 -2.05 -7.37
C PRO A 123 9.37 -3.33 -8.04
N LYS A 124 10.03 -3.73 -9.13
CA LYS A 124 9.78 -5.02 -9.82
C LYS A 124 9.87 -6.21 -8.87
N HIS A 125 10.88 -6.18 -8.00
CA HIS A 125 11.14 -7.19 -6.99
C HIS A 125 11.22 -6.50 -5.65
N ILE A 126 10.28 -6.83 -4.77
CA ILE A 126 10.26 -6.34 -3.39
C ILE A 126 11.30 -7.14 -2.60
N ILE A 127 12.21 -6.41 -1.97
CA ILE A 127 13.22 -6.94 -1.06
C ILE A 127 12.86 -6.41 0.32
N LEU A 128 12.54 -7.31 1.25
CA LEU A 128 12.14 -6.91 2.60
C LEU A 128 13.29 -6.16 3.30
N ASN A 129 12.91 -5.17 4.13
CA ASN A 129 13.82 -4.33 4.91
C ASN A 129 14.81 -3.50 4.06
N LYS A 130 14.62 -3.43 2.74
CA LYS A 130 15.33 -2.49 1.90
C LYS A 130 14.71 -1.10 2.08
N VAL A 131 15.56 -0.13 2.41
CA VAL A 131 15.14 1.27 2.54
C VAL A 131 15.12 1.91 1.16
N ASP A 132 13.94 2.35 0.75
CA ASP A 132 13.76 3.15 -0.46
C ASP A 132 13.60 4.63 -0.06
N LYS A 133 14.35 5.50 -0.75
CA LYS A 133 14.30 6.95 -0.49
C LYS A 133 13.15 7.57 -1.27
N ILE A 134 12.38 8.40 -0.58
CA ILE A 134 11.35 9.24 -1.20
C ILE A 134 11.93 10.63 -1.37
N ASP A 135 11.85 11.13 -2.59
CA ASP A 135 12.13 12.51 -2.98
C ASP A 135 11.21 12.81 -4.18
N ASN A 136 10.05 13.41 -3.91
CA ASN A 136 9.05 13.71 -4.91
C ASN A 136 8.58 15.16 -4.80
N THR A 137 8.33 15.79 -5.94
CA THR A 137 7.85 17.18 -6.02
C THR A 137 6.72 17.26 -7.03
N ASP A 138 5.57 17.74 -6.57
CA ASP A 138 4.44 18.11 -7.42
C ASP A 138 4.17 19.62 -7.37
N GLU A 139 3.09 20.07 -8.01
CA GLU A 139 2.70 21.49 -8.06
C GLU A 139 2.39 22.06 -6.66
N MET A 140 1.93 21.22 -5.72
CA MET A 140 1.43 21.65 -4.40
C MET A 140 2.46 21.47 -3.29
N SER A 141 3.31 20.45 -3.38
CA SER A 141 4.16 20.01 -2.28
C SER A 141 5.45 19.31 -2.72
N HIS A 142 6.39 19.26 -1.79
CA HIS A 142 7.60 18.45 -1.87
C HIS A 142 7.62 17.46 -0.70
N THR A 143 7.78 16.18 -1.01
CA THR A 143 7.81 15.09 -0.03
C THR A 143 9.17 14.41 -0.05
N THR A 144 9.80 14.32 1.12
CA THR A 144 11.07 13.60 1.31
C THR A 144 10.94 12.59 2.44
N GLY A 145 11.73 11.51 2.40
CA GLY A 145 11.74 10.54 3.49
C GLY A 145 12.15 9.16 3.05
N THR A 146 11.57 8.16 3.70
CA THR A 146 11.86 6.75 3.45
C THR A 146 10.61 5.88 3.47
N SER A 147 10.63 4.84 2.66
CA SER A 147 9.67 3.74 2.69
C SER A 147 10.42 2.42 2.87
N ILE A 148 9.85 1.50 3.65
CA ILE A 148 10.41 0.18 3.90
C ILE A 148 9.29 -0.85 3.87
N ILE A 149 9.40 -1.88 3.04
CA ILE A 149 8.51 -3.03 3.12
C ILE A 149 9.08 -4.00 4.16
N THR A 150 8.41 -4.14 5.30
CA THR A 150 8.94 -4.80 6.49
C THR A 150 8.50 -6.25 6.63
N ASP A 151 7.23 -6.53 6.31
CA ASP A 151 6.62 -7.83 6.57
C ASP A 151 5.87 -8.42 5.36
N VAL A 152 5.81 -9.76 5.32
CA VAL A 152 4.81 -10.51 4.56
C VAL A 152 3.79 -11.06 5.54
N ILE A 153 2.53 -10.71 5.33
CA ILE A 153 1.40 -11.10 6.17
C ILE A 153 0.61 -12.17 5.43
N PRO A 154 0.64 -13.45 5.86
CA PRO A 154 -0.05 -14.53 5.15
C PRO A 154 -1.56 -14.31 5.08
N GLU A 155 -2.13 -13.78 6.15
CA GLU A 155 -3.56 -13.55 6.30
C GLU A 155 -3.84 -12.39 7.27
N ILE A 156 -4.82 -11.54 6.94
CA ILE A 156 -5.30 -10.44 7.79
C ILE A 156 -6.82 -10.32 7.67
N ASN A 157 -7.48 -9.96 8.76
CA ASN A 157 -8.92 -9.68 8.78
C ASN A 157 -9.17 -8.17 8.93
N ILE A 158 -9.81 -7.56 7.94
CA ILE A 158 -10.19 -6.15 7.93
C ILE A 158 -11.69 -6.05 7.66
N ASN A 159 -12.43 -5.39 8.55
CA ASN A 159 -13.90 -5.23 8.45
C ASN A 159 -14.65 -6.55 8.18
N GLY A 160 -14.24 -7.64 8.85
CA GLY A 160 -14.85 -8.96 8.68
C GLY A 160 -14.50 -9.69 7.37
N ASN A 161 -13.65 -9.11 6.53
CA ASN A 161 -13.14 -9.73 5.31
C ASN A 161 -11.72 -10.24 5.53
N THR A 162 -11.44 -11.44 5.04
CA THR A 162 -10.11 -12.05 5.10
C THR A 162 -9.34 -11.78 3.81
N TYR A 163 -8.15 -11.21 3.94
CA TYR A 163 -7.22 -10.97 2.84
C TYR A 163 -5.95 -11.79 3.06
N LYS A 164 -5.31 -12.22 1.97
CA LYS A 164 -4.14 -13.12 2.00
C LYS A 164 -2.98 -12.56 1.22
N ASN A 165 -1.78 -13.01 1.58
CA ASN A 165 -0.52 -12.65 0.92
C ASN A 165 -0.37 -11.13 0.81
N CYS A 166 -0.33 -10.47 1.96
CA CYS A 166 -0.19 -9.03 2.07
C CYS A 166 1.25 -8.65 2.41
N ILE A 167 1.59 -7.40 2.16
CA ILE A 167 2.84 -6.78 2.57
C ILE A 167 2.52 -5.57 3.44
N ARG A 168 3.39 -5.30 4.40
CA ARG A 168 3.37 -4.05 5.17
C ARG A 168 4.48 -3.14 4.66
N MET A 169 4.11 -1.90 4.35
CA MET A 169 5.00 -0.82 3.99
C MET A 169 4.95 0.21 5.12
N ASP A 170 6.08 0.53 5.73
CA ASP A 170 6.22 1.58 6.73
C ASP A 170 6.84 2.81 6.09
N ASN A 171 6.20 3.98 6.23
CA ASN A 171 6.69 5.23 5.69
C ASN A 171 7.04 6.21 6.82
N ASN A 172 8.11 6.96 6.59
CA ASN A 172 8.55 8.04 7.44
C ASN A 172 8.93 9.21 6.53
N VAL A 173 8.03 10.18 6.41
CA VAL A 173 8.15 11.25 5.42
C VAL A 173 7.90 12.63 6.04
N THR A 174 8.46 13.64 5.38
CA THR A 174 8.15 15.03 5.59
C THR A 174 7.60 15.60 4.29
N GLN A 175 6.36 16.08 4.35
CA GLN A 175 5.70 16.77 3.23
C GLN A 175 5.64 18.27 3.54
N CYS A 176 6.23 19.07 2.67
CA CYS A 176 6.22 20.53 2.74
C CYS A 176 5.36 21.10 1.61
N PHE A 177 4.29 21.81 1.96
CA PHE A 177 3.44 22.51 1.02
C PHE A 177 4.09 23.81 0.55
N ASN A 178 3.89 24.15 -0.72
CA ASN A 178 4.38 25.37 -1.31
C ASN A 178 3.68 26.61 -0.72
N LYS A 179 4.22 27.81 -1.00
CA LYS A 179 3.70 29.08 -0.43
C LYS A 179 2.22 29.30 -0.71
N ASP A 180 1.77 28.93 -1.90
CA ASP A 180 0.37 29.09 -2.33
C ASP A 180 -0.58 28.10 -1.64
N HIS A 181 -0.04 27.11 -0.92
CA HIS A 181 -0.78 26.05 -0.22
C HIS A 181 -0.49 26.02 1.28
N GLY A 182 -0.16 27.18 1.86
CA GLY A 182 -0.05 27.37 3.32
C GLY A 182 1.38 27.33 3.88
N ASN A 183 2.38 26.96 3.07
CA ASN A 183 3.80 26.98 3.45
C ASN A 183 4.09 26.20 4.76
N THR A 184 3.42 25.06 4.96
CA THR A 184 3.57 24.22 6.15
C THR A 184 4.30 22.93 5.81
N CYS A 185 5.08 22.42 6.78
CA CYS A 185 5.71 21.11 6.68
C CYS A 185 5.12 20.19 7.74
N ASN A 186 4.64 19.02 7.32
CA ASN A 186 4.10 17.99 8.19
C ASN A 186 5.03 16.78 8.18
N HIS A 187 5.33 16.27 9.37
CA HIS A 187 5.98 14.97 9.51
C HIS A 187 4.90 13.89 9.63
N ILE A 188 5.02 12.86 8.81
CA ILE A 188 4.05 11.80 8.69
C ILE A 188 4.78 10.49 8.92
N ILE A 189 4.32 9.74 9.92
CA ILE A 189 4.69 8.36 10.13
C ILE A 189 3.43 7.55 9.88
N ASP A 190 3.50 6.67 8.90
CA ASP A 190 2.38 5.80 8.56
C ASP A 190 2.85 4.37 8.29
N TYR A 191 1.88 3.47 8.28
CA TYR A 191 2.05 2.18 7.64
C TYR A 191 0.86 1.89 6.75
N GLU A 192 1.13 1.18 5.65
CA GLU A 192 0.16 0.74 4.67
C GLU A 192 0.26 -0.78 4.52
N ILE A 193 -0.88 -1.44 4.37
CA ILE A 193 -0.95 -2.88 4.07
C ILE A 193 -1.59 -3.08 2.72
N TYR A 194 -0.85 -3.73 1.82
CA TYR A 194 -1.30 -4.08 0.48
C TYR A 194 -1.44 -5.58 0.34
N CYS A 195 -2.55 -6.06 -0.21
CA CYS A 195 -2.78 -7.48 -0.43
C CYS A 195 -2.77 -7.85 -1.91
N LYS A 196 -2.25 -9.04 -2.21
CA LYS A 196 -2.11 -9.53 -3.58
C LYS A 196 -3.45 -9.54 -4.34
N GLY A 197 -3.48 -8.89 -5.51
CA GLY A 197 -4.65 -8.76 -6.38
C GLY A 197 -5.73 -7.80 -5.87
N ILE A 198 -5.51 -7.18 -4.71
CA ILE A 198 -6.47 -6.29 -4.05
C ILE A 198 -5.97 -4.85 -4.05
N GLY A 199 -4.70 -4.64 -3.71
CA GLY A 199 -4.19 -3.29 -3.42
C GLY A 199 -4.24 -2.97 -1.93
N LEU A 200 -4.32 -1.68 -1.60
CA LEU A 200 -4.38 -1.18 -0.24
C LEU A 200 -5.62 -1.73 0.48
N VAL A 201 -5.42 -2.36 1.64
CA VAL A 201 -6.52 -2.85 2.49
C VAL A 201 -6.63 -2.09 3.81
N THR A 202 -5.53 -1.50 4.29
CA THR A 202 -5.54 -0.58 5.42
C THR A 202 -4.32 0.32 5.38
N GLU A 203 -4.47 1.51 5.95
CA GLU A 203 -3.40 2.48 6.18
C GLU A 203 -3.62 3.06 7.57
N ASN A 204 -2.54 3.37 8.29
CA ASN A 204 -2.61 4.09 9.55
C ASN A 204 -1.67 5.29 9.48
N VAL A 205 -2.23 6.49 9.58
CA VAL A 205 -1.49 7.75 9.53
C VAL A 205 -1.57 8.38 10.90
N ASN A 206 -0.45 8.45 11.62
CA ASN A 206 -0.38 9.05 12.96
C ASN A 206 -1.48 8.56 13.94
N GLY A 207 -1.95 7.31 13.80
CA GLY A 207 -2.99 6.72 14.62
C GLY A 207 -4.39 6.69 14.01
N ASP A 208 -4.72 7.57 13.06
CA ASP A 208 -5.97 7.50 12.29
C ASP A 208 -5.88 6.37 11.26
N THR A 209 -6.90 5.53 11.16
CA THR A 209 -6.86 4.30 10.34
C THR A 209 -7.85 4.36 9.19
N LEU A 210 -7.37 4.10 7.98
CA LEU A 210 -8.17 3.79 6.81
C LEU A 210 -8.35 2.27 6.71
N LEU A 211 -9.57 1.82 6.41
CA LEU A 211 -9.91 0.41 6.29
C LEU A 211 -10.70 0.17 5.00
N LEU A 212 -10.35 -0.88 4.27
CA LEU A 212 -11.18 -1.37 3.16
C LEU A 212 -12.45 -2.01 3.74
N GLU A 213 -13.60 -1.40 3.46
CA GLU A 213 -14.90 -1.86 3.94
C GLU A 213 -15.46 -2.96 3.03
N LYS A 214 -15.46 -2.71 1.72
CA LYS A 214 -16.08 -3.61 0.74
C LYS A 214 -15.49 -3.44 -0.65
N ILE A 215 -15.58 -4.52 -1.40
CA ILE A 215 -15.29 -4.56 -2.84
C ILE A 215 -16.59 -4.95 -3.54
N SER A 216 -17.03 -4.16 -4.51
CA SER A 216 -18.16 -4.47 -5.38
C SER A 216 -17.65 -4.72 -6.80
N LYS A 217 -18.09 -5.80 -7.43
CA LYS A 217 -17.79 -6.12 -8.84
C LYS A 217 -19.05 -5.93 -9.67
N LYS A 218 -18.90 -5.41 -10.89
CA LYS A 218 -19.99 -5.34 -11.87
C LYS A 218 -20.27 -6.70 -12.48
#